data_AF-A0A7C8D034-F1
#
_entry.id   AF-A0A7C8D034-F1
#
_cell.length_a   1.000
_cell.length_b   1.000
_cell.length_c   1.000
_cell.angle_alpha   90.00
_cell.angle_beta   90.00
_cell.angle_gamma   90.00
#
_symmetry.space_group_name_H-M   'P 1'
#
loop_
_entity.id
_entity.type
_entity.pdbx_description
1 polymer ?
#
loop_
_entity_poly.entity_id
_entity_poly.type
_entity_poly.pdbx_seq_one_letter_code
_entity_poly.pdbx_strand_id
1 'polypeptide(L)' 'GGGSDGNFTAALGIPTLDGLGADGHGPHTLDETIYFSSLAPMTKLWVRLFETLE' A
#
# COMPACT_ATOMS: atom_id res chain seq x y z
N GLY A 1 10.11 10.89 -0.66
CA GLY A 1 9.27 10.20 -1.65
C GLY A 1 10.01 8.98 -2.13
N GLY A 2 9.34 7.83 -2.18
CA GLY A 2 9.88 6.57 -2.70
C GLY A 2 9.28 6.23 -4.07
N GLY A 3 9.66 5.10 -4.63
CA GLY A 3 9.07 4.53 -5.84
C GLY A 3 8.56 3.12 -5.56
N SER A 4 7.64 2.68 -6.40
CA SER A 4 7.15 1.30 -6.44
C SER A 4 7.14 0.79 -7.86
N ASP A 5 6.80 -0.48 -8.01
CA ASP A 5 6.69 -1.17 -9.30
C ASP A 5 5.46 -0.73 -10.12
N GLY A 6 4.69 0.26 -9.64
CA GLY A 6 3.56 0.84 -10.37
C GLY A 6 3.95 1.53 -11.68
N ASN A 7 5.23 1.84 -11.88
CA ASN A 7 5.74 2.34 -13.16
C ASN A 7 5.59 1.32 -14.29
N PHE A 8 5.67 0.00 -14.01
CA PHE A 8 5.54 -1.03 -15.04
C PHE A 8 4.11 -1.13 -15.56
N THR A 9 3.12 -1.11 -14.66
CA THR A 9 1.70 -1.13 -15.02
C THR A 9 1.24 0.19 -15.63
N ALA A 10 1.77 1.32 -15.15
CA ALA A 10 1.51 2.63 -15.76
C ALA A 10 2.01 2.69 -17.22
N ALA A 11 3.17 2.09 -17.53
CA ALA A 11 3.67 1.98 -18.90
C ALA A 11 2.74 1.17 -19.83
N LEU A 12 1.91 0.30 -19.27
CA LEU A 12 0.88 -0.45 -20.00
C LEU A 12 -0.47 0.29 -20.07
N GLY A 13 -0.56 1.52 -19.56
CA GLY A 13 -1.81 2.28 -19.47
C GLY A 13 -2.78 1.76 -18.41
N ILE A 14 -2.33 0.92 -17.47
CA ILE A 14 -3.16 0.35 -16.41
C ILE A 14 -3.12 1.28 -15.20
N PRO A 15 -4.26 1.85 -14.78
CA PRO A 15 -4.33 2.64 -13.54
C PRO A 15 -3.89 1.80 -12.35
N THR A 16 -2.93 2.29 -11.57
CA THR A 16 -2.36 1.57 -10.43
C THR A 16 -2.52 2.40 -9.17
N LEU A 17 -3.20 1.81 -8.19
CA LEU A 17 -3.26 2.31 -6.83
C LEU A 17 -2.27 1.50 -5.99
N ASP A 18 -1.36 2.18 -5.31
CA ASP A 18 -0.28 1.59 -4.53
C ASP A 18 -0.19 2.22 -3.13
N GLY A 19 0.63 1.65 -2.23
CA GLY A 19 0.82 2.14 -0.87
C GLY A 19 -0.26 1.69 0.10
N LEU A 20 -0.97 0.60 -0.20
CA LEU A 20 -2.05 0.04 0.63
C LEU A 20 -1.55 -0.89 1.76
N GLY A 21 -0.27 -0.82 2.09
CA GLY A 21 0.37 -1.64 3.13
C GLY A 21 0.15 -1.11 4.54
N ALA A 22 0.80 -1.75 5.52
CA ALA A 22 0.82 -1.25 6.91
C ALA A 22 1.52 0.12 6.98
N ASP A 23 1.03 0.97 7.88
CA ASP A 23 1.68 2.24 8.18
C ASP A 23 2.81 2.03 9.21
N GLY A 24 3.76 2.95 9.26
CA GLY A 24 4.96 2.79 10.06
C GLY A 24 5.87 4.01 10.10
N HIS A 25 7.09 3.78 10.56
CA HIS A 25 8.13 4.80 10.68
C HIS A 25 9.49 4.26 10.27
N GLY A 26 10.34 5.18 9.80
CA GLY A 26 11.74 4.93 9.52
C GLY A 26 11.98 3.88 8.42
N PRO A 27 11.27 3.91 7.27
CA PRO A 27 11.59 2.98 6.18
C PRO A 27 13.07 3.12 5.80
N HIS A 28 13.76 1.98 5.67
CA HIS A 28 15.18 1.88 5.35
C HIS A 28 16.13 2.37 6.47
N THR A 29 15.74 2.22 7.75
CA THR A 29 16.61 2.49 8.90
C THR A 29 16.66 1.30 9.86
N LEU A 30 17.54 1.36 10.87
CA LEU A 30 17.57 0.34 11.95
C LEU A 30 16.35 0.41 12.88
N ASP A 31 15.64 1.54 12.86
CA ASP A 31 14.45 1.79 13.67
C ASP A 31 13.15 1.61 12.84
N GLU A 32 13.23 0.89 11.72
CA GLU A 32 12.09 0.59 10.87
C GLU A 32 11.04 -0.20 11.65
N THR A 33 9.83 0.36 11.73
CA THR A 33 8.73 -0.18 12.52
C THR A 33 7.40 0.00 11.81
N ILE A 34 6.45 -0.87 12.11
CA ILE A 34 5.05 -0.72 11.69
C ILE A 34 4.16 -0.46 12.90
N TYR A 35 3.05 0.23 12.68
CA TYR A 35 2.02 0.42 13.70
C TYR A 35 1.05 -0.74 13.68
N PHE A 36 0.96 -1.50 14.77
CA PHE A 36 -0.01 -2.60 14.90
C PHE A 36 -1.46 -2.12 14.69
N SER A 37 -1.78 -0.90 15.14
CA SER A 37 -3.08 -0.26 14.94
C SER A 37 -3.45 -0.02 13.47
N SER A 38 -2.47 0.00 12.55
CA SER A 38 -2.71 0.20 11.10
C SER A 38 -3.22 -1.05 10.39
N LEU A 39 -2.98 -2.25 10.95
CA LEU A 39 -3.26 -3.50 10.26
C LEU A 39 -4.75 -3.68 9.96
N ALA A 40 -5.60 -3.58 10.99
CA ALA A 40 -7.03 -3.81 10.83
C ALA A 40 -7.73 -2.79 9.89
N PRO A 41 -7.46 -1.46 9.99
CA PRO A 41 -7.96 -0.50 9.02
C PRO A 41 -7.54 -0.80 7.58
N MET A 42 -6.28 -1.16 7.34
CA MET A 42 -5.78 -1.46 6.00
C MET A 42 -6.43 -2.74 5.45
N THR A 43 -6.51 -3.81 6.24
CA THR A 43 -7.24 -5.02 5.81
C THR A 43 -8.69 -4.71 5.45
N LYS A 44 -9.38 -3.87 6.23
CA LYS A 44 -10.75 -3.48 5.92
C LYS A 44 -10.83 -2.68 4.60
N LEU A 45 -9.87 -1.80 4.34
CA LEU A 45 -9.78 -1.08 3.07
C LEU A 45 -9.64 -2.06 1.90
N TRP A 46 -8.73 -3.05 1.98
CA TRP A 46 -8.57 -4.09 0.97
C TRP A 46 -9.87 -4.88 0.73
N VAL A 47 -10.54 -5.31 1.80
CA VAL A 47 -11.82 -6.04 1.70
C VAL A 47 -12.85 -5.19 0.96
N ARG A 48 -13.02 -3.92 1.35
CA ARG A 48 -13.99 -3.03 0.70
C ARG A 48 -13.63 -2.74 -0.74
N LEU A 49 -12.34 -2.63 -1.08
CA LEU A 49 -11.89 -2.47 -2.46
C LEU A 49 -12.33 -3.67 -3.29
N PHE A 50 -11.99 -4.89 -2.88
CA PHE A 50 -12.39 -6.12 -3.59
C PHE A 50 -13.90 -6.32 -3.69
N GLU A 51 -14.68 -5.89 -2.69
CA GLU A 51 -16.15 -5.93 -2.75
C GLU A 51 -16.75 -4.95 -3.77
N THR A 52 -15.99 -3.93 -4.20
CA THR A 52 -16.47 -2.86 -5.10
C THR A 52 -15.81 -2.84 -6.46
N LEU A 53 -14.78 -3.68 -6.67
CA LEU A 53 -14.15 -3.86 -7.97
C LEU A 53 -15.04 -4.79 -8.82
N GLU A 54 -15.45 -4.31 -9.99
CA GLU A 54 -16.16 -5.08 -11.02
C GLU A 54 -15.21 -5.89 -11.90
#